data_AF-A0A4P7WAH0-F1
#
_entry.id   AF-A0A4P7WAH0-F1
#
_cell.length_a   1.000
_cell.length_b   1.000
_cell.length_c   1.000
_cell.angle_alpha   90.00
_cell.angle_beta   90.00
_cell.angle_gamma   90.00
#
_symmetry.space_group_name_H-M   'P 1'
#
loop_
_entity.id
_entity.type
_entity.pdbx_description
1 polymer ?
#
loop_
_entity_poly.entity_id
_entity_poly.type
_entity_poly.pdbx_seq_one_letter_code
_entity_poly.pdbx_strand_id
1 'polypeptide(L)' 'MLLKPNTPLGFAEFIRHLRKKKGWTQAVLAEKVGVSRQWVSQMENGHNYKAEFNLVLRALNELSAEIIEKQD' A
#
# COMPACT_ATOMS: atom_id res chain seq x y z
N MET A 1 -11.99 -2.85 -12.59
CA MET A 1 -10.95 -3.87 -12.38
C MET A 1 -10.95 -4.21 -10.90
N LEU A 2 -11.31 -5.44 -10.52
CA LEU A 2 -11.19 -5.89 -9.13
C LEU A 2 -9.71 -6.10 -8.86
N LEU A 3 -9.06 -5.13 -8.21
CA LEU A 3 -7.72 -5.33 -7.69
C LEU A 3 -7.84 -6.38 -6.60
N LYS A 4 -7.23 -7.54 -6.84
CA LYS A 4 -7.08 -8.64 -5.88
C LYS A 4 -5.82 -8.32 -5.07
N PRO A 5 -5.93 -7.71 -3.87
CA PRO A 5 -4.77 -7.18 -3.16
C PRO A 5 -3.93 -8.29 -2.52
N ASN A 6 -4.28 -9.56 -2.64
CA ASN A 6 -3.54 -10.71 -2.13
C ASN A 6 -2.15 -10.94 -2.77
N THR A 7 -1.57 -9.95 -3.45
CA THR A 7 -0.16 -9.93 -3.84
C THR A 7 0.48 -8.57 -3.51
N PRO A 8 1.80 -8.52 -3.25
CA PRO A 8 2.51 -7.26 -2.98
C PRO A 8 2.35 -6.21 -4.07
N LEU A 9 2.39 -6.64 -5.34
CA LEU A 9 2.18 -5.77 -6.49
C LEU A 9 0.72 -5.28 -6.55
N GLY A 10 -0.24 -6.14 -6.21
CA GLY A 10 -1.65 -5.79 -6.10
C GLY A 10 -1.93 -4.74 -5.02
N PHE A 11 -1.27 -4.84 -3.86
CA PHE A 11 -1.36 -3.83 -2.80
C PHE A 11 -0.76 -2.48 -3.22
N ALA A 12 0.42 -2.48 -3.84
CA ALA A 12 1.05 -1.24 -4.32
C ALA A 12 0.16 -0.50 -5.34
N GLU A 13 -0.41 -1.24 -6.30
CA GLU A 13 -1.35 -0.69 -7.28
C GLU A 13 -2.67 -0.23 -6.62
N PHE A 14 -3.16 -0.94 -5.61
CA PHE A 14 -4.35 -0.54 -4.87
C PHE A 14 -4.14 0.75 -4.07
N ILE A 15 -3.02 0.89 -3.36
CA ILE A 15 -2.67 2.11 -2.64
C ILE A 15 -2.53 3.28 -3.62
N ARG A 16 -1.86 3.07 -4.76
CA ARG A 16 -1.74 4.07 -5.82
C ARG A 16 -3.10 4.50 -6.37
N HIS A 17 -4.00 3.54 -6.59
CA HIS A 17 -5.37 3.81 -7.06
C HIS A 17 -6.14 4.67 -6.06
N LEU A 18 -6.15 4.28 -4.77
CA LEU A 18 -6.84 5.05 -3.72
C LEU A 18 -6.27 6.45 -3.55
N ARG A 19 -4.93 6.58 -3.55
CA ARG A 19 -4.26 7.89 -3.49
C ARG A 19 -4.73 8.80 -4.61
N LYS A 20 -4.74 8.29 -5.85
CA LYS A 20 -5.23 9.04 -7.02
C LYS A 20 -6.72 9.39 -6.90
N LYS A 21 -7.55 8.46 -6.41
CA LYS A 21 -8.99 8.70 -6.19
C LYS A 21 -9.24 9.83 -5.17
N LYS A 22 -8.37 10.00 -4.19
CA LYS A 22 -8.40 11.13 -3.23
C LYS A 22 -7.76 12.42 -3.77
N GLY A 23 -7.27 12.44 -5.00
CA GLY A 23 -6.58 13.61 -5.60
C GLY A 23 -5.21 13.90 -4.98
N TRP A 24 -4.63 12.95 -4.23
CA TRP A 24 -3.40 13.18 -3.50
C TRP A 24 -2.16 12.97 -4.37
N THR A 25 -1.15 13.83 -4.19
CA THR A 25 0.20 13.56 -4.69
C THR A 25 0.89 12.52 -3.80
N GLN A 26 2.00 11.94 -4.27
CA GLN A 26 2.82 11.05 -3.43
C GLN A 26 3.36 11.77 -2.18
N ALA A 27 3.63 13.07 -2.27
CA ALA A 27 4.09 13.87 -1.13
C ALA A 27 2.99 14.01 -0.06
N VAL A 28 1.74 14.25 -0.48
CA VAL A 28 0.59 14.32 0.44
C VAL A 28 0.36 12.99 1.15
N LEU A 29 0.47 11.87 0.44
CA LEU A 29 0.38 10.55 1.08
C LEU A 29 1.53 10.35 2.07
N ALA A 30 2.76 10.68 1.67
CA ALA A 30 3.96 10.52 2.49
C ALA A 30 3.86 11.28 3.82
N GLU A 31 3.40 12.54 3.77
CA GLU A 31 3.15 13.37 4.94
C GLU A 31 2.13 12.73 5.88
N LYS A 32 1.00 12.25 5.34
CA LYS A 32 -0.09 11.65 6.14
C LYS A 32 0.31 10.36 6.85
N VAL A 33 1.22 9.58 6.29
CA VAL A 33 1.67 8.31 6.88
C VAL A 33 3.01 8.42 7.62
N GLY A 34 3.64 9.59 7.63
CA GLY A 34 4.90 9.83 8.34
C GLY A 34 6.13 9.18 7.69
N VAL A 35 6.17 9.11 6.35
CA VAL A 35 7.31 8.55 5.59
C VAL A 35 7.85 9.55 4.58
N SER A 36 8.97 9.24 3.93
CA SER A 36 9.52 10.08 2.86
C SER A 36 8.73 9.92 1.55
N ARG A 37 8.68 10.97 0.71
CA ARG A 37 8.11 10.86 -0.65
C ARG A 37 8.80 9.75 -1.46
N GLN A 38 10.12 9.58 -1.29
CA GLN A 38 10.88 8.52 -1.97
C GLN A 38 10.42 7.13 -1.54
N TRP A 39 10.08 6.94 -0.25
CA TRP A 39 9.49 5.70 0.25
C TRP A 39 8.19 5.36 -0.50
N VAL A 40 7.27 6.33 -0.61
CA VAL A 40 6.00 6.16 -1.34
C VAL A 40 6.25 5.85 -2.82
N SER A 41 7.19 6.56 -3.46
CA SER A 41 7.55 6.31 -4.85
C SER A 41 8.11 4.90 -5.07
N GLN A 42 9.00 4.43 -4.21
CA GLN A 42 9.59 3.10 -4.31
C GLN A 42 8.53 2.00 -4.09
N MET A 43 7.66 2.19 -3.10
CA MET A 43 6.53 1.29 -2.82
C MET A 43 5.58 1.18 -4.04
N GLU A 44 5.12 2.31 -4.59
CA GLU A 44 4.18 2.32 -5.72
C GLU A 44 4.77 1.82 -7.03
N ASN A 45 6.09 1.92 -7.21
CA ASN A 45 6.78 1.46 -8.42
C ASN A 45 7.42 0.07 -8.24
N GLY A 46 7.15 -0.64 -7.14
CA GLY A 46 7.62 -2.02 -6.91
C GLY A 46 9.13 -2.17 -6.69
N HIS A 47 9.83 -1.08 -6.37
CA HIS A 47 11.27 -1.09 -6.10
C HIS A 47 11.54 -1.26 -4.58
N ASN A 48 12.34 -2.26 -4.22
CA ASN A 48 13.03 -2.46 -2.93
C ASN A 48 12.28 -2.76 -1.61
N TYR A 49 10.95 -2.80 -1.53
CA TYR A 49 10.27 -3.20 -0.26
C TYR A 49 9.83 -4.68 -0.20
N LYS A 50 10.37 -5.54 -1.07
CA LYS A 50 9.85 -6.90 -1.28
C LYS A 50 10.08 -7.89 -0.14
N ALA A 51 11.03 -7.69 0.77
CA ALA A 51 11.25 -8.71 1.82
C ALA A 51 10.25 -8.53 2.96
N GLU A 52 10.33 -7.40 3.67
CA GLU A 52 9.54 -7.16 4.88
C GLU A 52 8.05 -6.97 4.59
N PHE A 53 7.68 -6.23 3.54
CA PHE A 53 6.28 -6.05 3.17
C PHE A 53 5.63 -7.38 2.76
N ASN A 54 6.34 -8.23 2.01
CA ASN A 54 5.82 -9.53 1.63
C ASN A 54 5.65 -10.46 2.83
N LEU A 55 6.55 -10.39 3.83
CA LEU A 55 6.43 -11.16 5.05
C LEU A 55 5.21 -10.72 5.86
N VAL A 56 4.98 -9.41 6.01
CA VAL A 56 3.78 -8.88 6.67
C VAL A 56 2.51 -9.29 5.93
N LEU A 57 2.48 -9.18 4.60
CA LEU A 57 1.31 -9.60 3.81
C LEU A 57 1.04 -11.10 3.91
N ARG A 58 2.09 -11.94 3.89
CA ARG A 58 1.95 -13.38 4.09
C ARG A 58 1.41 -13.67 5.49
N ALA A 59 1.97 -13.04 6.52
CA ALA A 59 1.48 -13.20 7.89
C ALA A 59 0.00 -12.83 8.02
N LEU A 60 -0.42 -11.69 7.46
CA LEU A 60 -1.83 -11.28 7.48
C LEU A 60 -2.76 -12.27 6.75
N ASN A 61 -2.30 -12.81 5.61
CA ASN A 61 -3.04 -13.83 4.86
C ASN A 61 -3.21 -15.13 5.68
N GLU A 62 -2.14 -15.61 6.33
CA GLU A 62 -2.21 -16.79 7.20
C GLU A 62 -3.11 -16.56 8.42
N LEU A 63 -3.16 -15.33 8.94
CA LEU A 63 -4.00 -14.97 10.06
C LEU A 63 -5.48 -14.73 9.67
N SER A 64 -5.84 -14.87 8.39
CA SER A 64 -7.18 -14.53 7.87
C SER A 64 -7.62 -13.12 8.29
N ALA A 65 -6.67 -12.19 8.38
CA ALA A 65 -6.92 -10.84 8.89
C ALA A 65 -7.59 -9.97 7.81
N GLU A 66 -8.72 -9.35 8.14
CA GLU A 66 -9.36 -8.35 7.30
C GLU A 66 -8.82 -6.95 7.64
N ILE A 67 -8.37 -6.21 6.62
CA ILE A 67 -8.03 -4.80 6.78
C ILE A 67 -9.32 -4.00 6.70
N ILE A 68 -9.86 -3.61 7.84
CA ILE A 68 -11.08 -2.80 7.94
C ILE A 68 -10.67 -1.32 8.04
N GLU A 69 -11.05 -0.49 7.07
CA GLU A 69 -10.91 0.97 7.17
C GLU A 69 -11.91 1.48 8.22
N LYS A 70 -11.43 2.07 9.32
CA LYS A 70 -12.29 2.86 10.21
C LYS A 70 -12.60 4.19 9.51
N GLN A 71 -13.88 4.44 9.23
CA GLN A 71 -14.37 5.77 8.90
C GLN A 71 -14.68 6.49 10.21
N ASP A 72 -13.99 7.59 10.46
CA ASP A 72 -14.42 8.64 11.41
C ASP A 72 -15.33 9.63 10.68
#